data_AF-A0A7W6ZW23-F1
#
_entry.id   AF-A0A7W6ZW23-F1
#
_cell.length_a   1.000
_cell.length_b   1.000
_cell.length_c   1.000
_cell.angle_alpha   90.00
_cell.angle_beta   90.00
_cell.angle_gamma   90.00
#
_symmetry.space_group_name_H-M   'P 1'
#
loop_
_entity.id
_entity.type
_entity.pdbx_description
1 polymer ?
#
loop_
_entity_poly.entity_id
_entity_poly.type
_entity_poly.pdbx_seq_one_letter_code
_entity_poly.pdbx_strand_id
1 'polypeptide(L)'
;MQADVNSIIDLDFRRANVCIKLSQTMLRDDPELAATWRDLHRDSTTTCFPHRQPFLTPLDLIGESVELLLPDPRYGYVAEWLDDWREASLSLGEDVCRERGITSRELDAVLNAELARRRDRDGREV
;
A
#
# COMPACT_ATOMS: atom_id res chain seq x y z
N MET A 1 16.10 13.09 -4.10
CA MET A 1 15.38 12.43 -5.21
C MET A 1 15.58 10.93 -5.20
N GLN A 2 16.77 10.37 -5.47
CA GLN A 2 16.94 8.91 -5.50
C GLN A 2 16.71 8.26 -4.12
N ALA A 3 17.15 8.92 -3.04
CA ALA A 3 16.86 8.48 -1.67
C ALA A 3 15.35 8.45 -1.39
N ASP A 4 14.65 9.54 -1.72
CA ASP A 4 13.20 9.66 -1.51
C ASP A 4 12.40 8.63 -2.34
N VAL A 5 12.76 8.44 -3.61
CA VAL A 5 12.20 7.39 -4.47
C VAL A 5 12.39 6.01 -3.84
N ASN A 6 13.58 5.74 -3.29
CA ASN A 6 13.83 4.48 -2.62
C ASN A 6 12.98 4.34 -1.35
N SER A 7 12.89 5.38 -0.54
CA SER A 7 12.09 5.38 0.68
C SER A 7 10.60 5.17 0.42
N ILE A 8 10.04 5.80 -0.62
CA ILE A 8 8.64 5.60 -1.05
C ILE A 8 8.43 4.12 -1.42
N ILE A 9 9.29 3.59 -2.30
CA ILE A 9 9.20 2.18 -2.73
C ILE A 9 9.31 1.22 -1.54
N ASP A 10 10.27 1.44 -0.64
CA ASP A 10 10.49 0.57 0.51
C ASP A 10 9.32 0.61 1.51
N LEU A 11 8.73 1.80 1.74
CA LEU A 11 7.52 1.96 2.56
C LEU A 11 6.32 1.25 1.93
N ASP A 12 6.10 1.43 0.63
CA ASP A 12 4.98 0.80 -0.08
C ASP A 12 5.10 -0.73 -0.07
N PHE A 13 6.30 -1.27 -0.30
CA PHE A 13 6.53 -2.71 -0.19
C PHE A 13 6.34 -3.23 1.24
N ARG A 14 6.83 -2.50 2.24
CA ARG A 14 6.64 -2.88 3.64
C ARG A 14 5.16 -2.92 3.99
N ARG A 15 4.41 -1.88 3.60
CA ARG A 15 2.97 -1.76 3.82
C ARG A 15 2.20 -2.90 3.16
N ALA A 16 2.43 -3.14 1.87
CA ALA A 16 1.80 -4.24 1.15
C ALA A 16 2.08 -5.62 1.80
N ASN A 17 3.32 -5.87 2.21
CA ASN A 17 3.70 -7.11 2.89
C ASN A 17 2.99 -7.28 4.24
N VAL A 18 2.85 -6.19 5.01
CA VAL A 18 2.14 -6.23 6.29
C VAL A 18 0.64 -6.42 6.06
N CYS A 19 0.02 -5.77 5.08
CA CYS A 19 -1.37 -6.00 4.71
C CYS A 19 -1.64 -7.47 4.36
N ILE A 20 -0.77 -8.09 3.55
CA ILE A 20 -0.90 -9.51 3.18
C ILE A 20 -0.85 -10.41 4.42
N LYS A 21 0.14 -10.20 5.30
CA LYS A 21 0.29 -11.00 6.52
C LYS A 21 -0.84 -10.78 7.51
N LEU A 22 -1.31 -9.55 7.65
CA LEU A 22 -2.45 -9.22 8.50
C LEU A 22 -3.70 -9.94 7.98
N SER A 23 -3.97 -9.86 6.67
CA SER A 23 -5.08 -10.55 6.03
C SER A 23 -5.02 -12.06 6.26
N GLN A 24 -3.85 -12.69 6.09
CA GLN A 24 -3.67 -14.12 6.38
C GLN A 24 -3.89 -14.47 7.86
N THR A 25 -3.44 -13.60 8.76
CA THR A 25 -3.61 -13.79 10.21
C THR A 25 -5.08 -13.70 10.58
N MET A 26 -5.77 -12.66 10.10
CA MET A 26 -7.21 -12.49 10.32
C MET A 26 -8.01 -13.62 9.69
N LEU A 27 -7.69 -14.07 8.48
CA LEU A 27 -8.38 -15.22 7.86
C LEU A 27 -8.32 -16.49 8.73
N ARG A 28 -7.26 -16.66 9.52
CA ARG A 28 -7.11 -17.77 10.46
C ARG A 28 -7.82 -17.50 11.79
N ASP A 29 -7.68 -16.29 12.34
CA ASP A 29 -8.02 -15.99 13.73
C ASP A 29 -9.39 -15.29 13.89
N ASP A 30 -9.85 -14.59 12.85
CA ASP A 30 -11.12 -13.85 12.74
C ASP A 30 -11.58 -13.74 11.25
N PRO A 31 -12.14 -14.82 10.68
CA PRO A 31 -12.46 -14.88 9.26
C PRO A 31 -13.60 -13.94 8.84
N GLU A 32 -14.49 -13.57 9.77
CA GLU A 32 -15.58 -12.62 9.51
C GLU A 32 -15.01 -11.22 9.30
N LEU A 33 -14.13 -10.76 10.21
CA LEU A 33 -13.48 -9.46 10.08
C LEU A 33 -12.59 -9.39 8.82
N ALA A 34 -11.90 -10.48 8.49
CA ALA A 34 -11.11 -10.58 7.26
C ALA A 34 -11.98 -10.45 5.99
N ALA A 35 -13.18 -11.07 6.00
CA ALA A 35 -14.12 -10.97 4.90
C ALA A 35 -14.66 -9.55 4.74
N THR A 36 -15.01 -8.87 5.83
CA THR A 36 -15.45 -7.48 5.81
C THR A 36 -14.37 -6.56 5.25
N TRP A 37 -13.13 -6.68 5.73
CA TRP A 37 -12.02 -5.87 5.19
C TRP A 37 -11.80 -6.12 3.69
N ARG A 38 -11.83 -7.38 3.25
CA ARG A 38 -11.72 -7.71 1.82
C ARG A 38 -12.80 -7.04 0.98
N ASP A 39 -14.04 -7.05 1.45
CA ASP A 39 -15.16 -6.45 0.73
C ASP A 39 -15.01 -4.92 0.65
N LEU A 40 -14.64 -4.26 1.75
CA LEU A 40 -14.32 -2.82 1.74
C LEU A 40 -13.17 -2.47 0.79
N HIS A 41 -12.12 -3.28 0.78
CA HIS A 41 -10.98 -3.11 -0.14
C HIS A 41 -11.41 -3.26 -1.61
N ARG A 42 -12.22 -4.27 -1.92
CA ARG A 42 -12.78 -4.50 -3.26
C ARG A 42 -13.62 -3.30 -3.70
N ASP A 43 -14.47 -2.78 -2.83
CA ASP A 43 -15.39 -1.71 -3.18
C ASP A 43 -14.62 -0.39 -3.41
N SER A 44 -13.59 -0.13 -2.58
CA SER A 44 -12.68 1.01 -2.76
C SER A 44 -11.88 0.92 -4.07
N THR A 45 -11.28 -0.25 -4.36
CA THR A 45 -10.50 -0.45 -5.59
C THR A 45 -11.37 -0.39 -6.85
N THR A 46 -12.58 -0.92 -6.80
CA THR A 46 -13.54 -0.83 -7.91
C THR A 46 -13.96 0.61 -8.19
N THR A 47 -14.16 1.41 -7.14
CA THR A 47 -14.52 2.82 -7.26
C THR A 47 -13.38 3.66 -7.85
N CYS A 48 -12.15 3.47 -7.36
CA CYS A 48 -10.99 4.22 -7.83
C CYS A 48 -10.46 3.75 -9.19
N PHE A 49 -10.61 2.46 -9.52
CA PHE A 49 -10.06 1.83 -10.71
C PHE A 49 -11.09 0.91 -11.39
N PRO A 50 -12.18 1.46 -11.95
CA PRO A 50 -13.30 0.67 -12.48
C PRO A 50 -12.94 -0.26 -13.64
N HIS A 51 -11.80 -0.03 -14.29
CA HIS A 51 -11.30 -0.83 -15.41
C HIS A 51 -10.35 -1.96 -14.97
N ARG A 52 -10.02 -2.07 -13.68
CA ARG A 52 -9.13 -3.11 -13.15
C ARG A 52 -9.97 -4.19 -12.48
N GLN A 53 -9.59 -5.45 -12.66
CA GLN A 53 -10.15 -6.51 -11.84
C GLN A 53 -9.72 -6.27 -10.38
N PRO A 54 -10.65 -6.32 -9.42
CA PRO A 54 -10.30 -6.12 -8.02
C PRO A 54 -9.42 -7.27 -7.54
N PHE A 55 -8.35 -6.93 -6.83
CA PHE A 55 -7.52 -7.91 -6.14
C PHE A 55 -8.24 -8.35 -4.86
N LEU A 56 -8.38 -9.66 -4.68
CA LEU A 56 -9.05 -10.24 -3.50
C LEU A 56 -8.20 -10.16 -2.23
N THR A 57 -6.89 -10.01 -2.37
CA THR A 57 -6.00 -9.79 -1.23
C THR A 57 -5.92 -8.29 -0.97
N PRO A 58 -6.28 -7.81 0.24
CA PRO A 58 -6.08 -6.43 0.59
C PRO A 58 -4.59 -6.08 0.55
N LEU A 59 -4.23 -5.18 -0.36
CA LEU A 59 -2.88 -4.61 -0.45
C LEU A 59 -2.81 -3.22 0.21
N ASP A 60 -3.94 -2.75 0.71
CA ASP A 60 -4.08 -1.43 1.28
C ASP A 60 -5.12 -1.41 2.42
N LEU A 61 -4.94 -0.45 3.31
CA LEU A 61 -5.88 -0.05 4.35
C LEU A 61 -6.24 1.41 4.10
N ILE A 62 -7.41 1.66 3.53
CA ILE A 62 -7.88 3.01 3.19
C ILE A 62 -9.33 3.20 3.61
N GLY A 63 -9.65 4.44 4.00
CA GLY A 63 -11.02 4.87 4.32
C GLY A 63 -11.68 3.95 5.35
N GLU A 64 -12.82 3.39 4.99
CA GLU A 64 -13.63 2.51 5.85
C GLU A 64 -12.86 1.28 6.36
N SER A 65 -11.80 0.84 5.68
CA SER A 65 -10.95 -0.26 6.18
C SER A 65 -10.14 0.13 7.42
N VAL A 66 -9.72 1.41 7.51
CA VAL A 66 -9.03 1.93 8.69
C VAL A 66 -10.01 2.01 9.85
N GLU A 67 -11.19 2.59 9.63
CA GLU A 67 -12.25 2.72 10.62
C GLU A 67 -12.73 1.37 11.16
N LEU A 68 -12.73 0.33 10.32
CA LEU A 68 -13.04 -1.04 10.71
C LEU A 68 -12.01 -1.61 11.71
N LEU A 69 -10.71 -1.46 11.43
CA LEU A 69 -9.66 -2.14 12.17
C LEU A 69 -9.12 -1.36 13.36
N LEU A 70 -9.14 -0.02 13.30
CA LEU A 70 -8.60 0.85 14.35
C LEU A 70 -9.15 0.56 15.76
N PRO A 71 -10.46 0.33 15.97
CA PRO A 71 -10.99 0.00 17.30
C PRO A 71 -10.72 -1.45 17.74
N ASP A 72 -10.23 -2.32 16.85
CA ASP A 72 -10.03 -3.74 17.16
C ASP A 72 -8.84 -3.94 18.13
N PRO A 73 -9.02 -4.63 19.26
CA PRO A 73 -7.98 -4.78 20.27
C PRO A 73 -6.77 -5.62 19.83
N ARG A 74 -6.89 -6.39 18.74
CA ARG A 74 -5.82 -7.25 18.21
C ARG A 74 -5.17 -6.65 16.97
N TYR A 75 -5.90 -5.91 16.16
CA TYR A 75 -5.43 -5.44 14.86
C TYR A 75 -5.29 -3.92 14.76
N GLY A 76 -5.88 -3.15 15.68
CA GLY A 76 -5.90 -1.69 15.65
C GLY A 76 -4.51 -1.05 15.60
N TYR A 77 -3.55 -1.55 16.38
CA TYR A 77 -2.18 -1.03 16.34
C TYR A 77 -1.49 -1.27 14.98
N VAL A 78 -1.85 -2.35 14.28
CA VAL A 78 -1.33 -2.61 12.92
C VAL A 78 -1.98 -1.66 11.92
N ALA A 79 -3.26 -1.36 12.11
CA ALA A 79 -3.99 -0.39 11.30
C ALA A 79 -3.37 1.01 11.43
N GLU A 80 -3.04 1.45 12.64
CA GLU A 80 -2.32 2.71 12.89
C GLU A 80 -0.99 2.76 12.13
N TRP A 81 -0.16 1.72 12.23
CA TRP A 81 1.12 1.68 11.52
C TRP A 81 0.97 1.73 10.00
N LEU A 82 -0.03 1.03 9.47
CA LEU A 82 -0.29 1.01 8.03
C LEU A 82 -0.73 2.39 7.53
N ASP A 83 -1.54 3.10 8.31
CA ASP A 83 -2.00 4.45 7.99
C ASP A 83 -0.84 5.47 8.08
N ASP A 84 -0.07 5.45 9.17
CA ASP A 84 1.12 6.29 9.35
C ASP A 84 2.12 6.13 8.19
N TRP A 85 2.40 4.89 7.76
CA TRP A 85 3.32 4.63 6.65
C TRP A 85 2.74 5.10 5.31
N ARG A 86 1.42 5.01 5.13
CA ARG A 86 0.75 5.52 3.94
C ARG A 86 0.86 7.04 3.90
N GLU A 87 0.54 7.73 4.99
CA GLU A 87 0.69 9.19 5.08
C GLU A 87 2.12 9.65 4.84
N ALA A 88 3.11 8.94 5.40
CA ALA A 88 4.52 9.23 5.17
C ALA A 88 4.92 9.04 3.70
N SER A 89 4.49 7.95 3.06
CA SER A 89 4.75 7.68 1.63
C SER A 89 4.13 8.76 0.73
N LEU A 90 2.87 9.14 0.99
CA LEU A 90 2.17 10.20 0.26
C LEU A 90 2.84 11.56 0.45
N SER A 91 3.17 11.93 1.69
CA SER A 91 3.84 13.20 2.01
C SER A 91 5.20 13.31 1.31
N LEU A 92 5.98 12.23 1.30
CA LEU A 92 7.25 12.17 0.56
C LEU A 92 7.03 12.33 -0.95
N GLY A 93 5.98 11.71 -1.51
CA GLY A 93 5.63 11.86 -2.92
C GLY A 93 5.26 13.30 -3.29
N GLU A 94 4.45 13.96 -2.45
CA GLU A 94 4.08 15.38 -2.60
C GLU A 94 5.29 16.30 -2.52
N ASP A 95 6.19 16.05 -1.56
CA ASP A 95 7.44 16.79 -1.41
C ASP A 95 8.32 16.67 -2.65
N VAL A 96 8.49 15.45 -3.19
CA VAL A 96 9.26 15.23 -4.42
C VAL A 96 8.62 15.95 -5.61
N CYS A 97 7.30 15.87 -5.76
CA CYS A 97 6.59 16.58 -6.84
C CYS A 97 6.82 18.09 -6.76
N ARG A 98 6.66 18.65 -5.55
CA ARG A 98 6.83 20.08 -5.27
C ARG A 98 8.27 20.55 -5.50
N GLU A 99 9.26 19.85 -4.95
CA GLU A 99 10.68 20.24 -5.05
C GLU A 99 11.24 20.10 -6.46
N ARG A 100 10.74 19.13 -7.23
CA ARG A 100 11.24 18.83 -8.58
C ARG A 100 10.40 19.48 -9.68
N GLY A 101 9.28 20.09 -9.33
CA GLY A 101 8.35 20.67 -10.30
C GLY A 101 7.78 19.62 -11.26
N ILE A 102 7.62 18.38 -10.79
CA ILE A 102 7.07 17.28 -11.57
C ILE A 102 5.65 16.95 -11.12
N THR A 103 4.86 16.40 -12.02
CA THR A 103 3.51 15.92 -11.73
C THR A 103 3.55 14.56 -11.02
N SER A 104 2.46 14.21 -10.33
CA SER A 104 2.28 12.87 -9.75
C SER A 104 2.44 11.76 -10.79
N ARG A 105 2.00 11.98 -12.04
CA ARG A 105 2.15 11.02 -13.12
C ARG A 105 3.61 10.81 -13.53
N GLU A 106 4.41 11.86 -13.52
CA GLU A 106 5.85 11.76 -13.80
C GLU A 106 6.58 11.08 -12.64
N LEU A 107 6.19 11.36 -11.40
CA LEU A 107 6.69 10.62 -10.24
C LEU A 107 6.36 9.13 -10.36
N ASP A 108 5.13 8.76 -10.70
CA ASP A 108 4.74 7.37 -10.95
C ASP A 108 5.62 6.70 -12.01
N ALA A 109 5.94 7.42 -13.09
CA ALA A 109 6.84 6.90 -14.13
C ALA A 109 8.25 6.65 -13.59
N VAL A 110 8.77 7.53 -12.72
CA VAL A 110 10.07 7.36 -12.06
C VAL A 110 10.06 6.18 -11.11
N LEU A 111 9.03 6.05 -10.27
CA LEU A 111 8.85 4.91 -9.35
C LEU A 111 8.82 3.58 -10.13
N ASN A 112 8.02 3.52 -11.19
CA ASN A 112 7.93 2.33 -12.05
C ASN A 112 9.27 1.99 -12.73
N ALA A 113 10.02 3.00 -13.19
CA ALA A 113 11.33 2.79 -13.78
C ALA A 113 12.35 2.27 -12.76
N GLU A 114 12.30 2.75 -11.50
CA GLU A 114 13.12 2.21 -10.42
C GLU A 114 12.75 0.77 -10.08
N LEU A 115 11.45 0.46 -9.97
CA LEU A 115 10.96 -0.90 -9.73
C LEU A 115 11.45 -1.87 -10.81
N ALA A 116 11.38 -1.48 -12.08
CA ALA A 116 11.91 -2.27 -13.19
C ALA A 116 13.42 -2.50 -13.06
N ARG A 117 14.19 -1.45 -12.71
CA ARG A 117 15.64 -1.55 -12.50
C ARG A 117 16.01 -2.46 -11.32
N ARG A 118 15.23 -2.48 -10.24
CA ARG A 118 15.42 -3.40 -9.11
C ARG A 118 15.17 -4.85 -9.52
N ARG A 119 14.05 -5.11 -10.20
CA ARG A 119 13.71 -6.45 -10.70
C ARG A 119 14.78 -7.02 -11.63
N ASP A 120 15.33 -6.21 -12.52
CA ASP A 120 16.38 -6.63 -13.45
C ASP A 120 17.72 -6.90 -12.75
N ARG A 121 17.94 -6.33 -11.56
CA ARG A 121 19.11 -6.62 -10.72
C ARG A 121 18.95 -7.97 -10.02
N ASP A 122 17.80 -8.18 -9.39
CA ASP A 122 17.50 -9.41 -8.65
C ASP A 122 17.41 -10.62 -9.60
N GLY A 123 16.97 -10.42 -10.85
CA GLY A 123 16.92 -11.45 -11.89
C GLY A 123 18.24 -11.79 -12.59
N ARG A 124 19.33 -11.04 -12.32
CA ARG A 124 20.68 -11.32 -12.87
C ARG A 124 21.57 -12.14 -11.92
N GLU A 125 21.07 -12.46 -10.72
CA GLU A 125 21.76 -13.28 -9.72
C GLU A 125 21.36 -14.77 -9.78
N VAL A 126 20.74 -15.24 -10.89
CA VAL A 126 20.38 -16.65 -11.13
C VAL A 126 21.19 -17.24 -12.27
#